data_AF-A0A495ZA69-F1
#
_entry.id   AF-A0A495ZA69-F1
#
_cell.length_a   1.000
_cell.length_b   1.000
_cell.length_c   1.000
_cell.angle_alpha   90.00
_cell.angle_beta   90.00
_cell.angle_gamma   90.00
#
_symmetry.space_group_name_H-M   'P 1'
#
loop_
_entity.id
_entity.type
_entity.pdbx_description
1 polymer ?
#
loop_
_entity_poly.entity_id
_entity_poly.type
_entity_poly.pdbx_seq_one_letter_code
_entity_poly.pdbx_strand_id
1 'polypeptide(L)'
;MKKLVRSLSPEGRVRFGHIFKAGYIPVKQITPIWANLQGHPDGAEQLVFLVDWTRLSTEQQTLVLDYLSEKFIDARPSEIHRQFEADGYFPIQHKWVIESYDLRHFI
;
A
#
# COMPACT_ATOMS: atom_id res chain seq x y z
N MET A 1 -4.22 -19.14 -9.65
CA MET A 1 -3.93 -18.58 -8.31
C MET A 1 -4.97 -17.52 -7.97
N LYS A 2 -5.61 -17.59 -6.80
CA LYS A 2 -6.57 -16.57 -6.35
C LYS A 2 -5.80 -15.27 -6.05
N LYS A 3 -6.19 -14.15 -6.67
CA LYS A 3 -5.59 -12.85 -6.42
C LYS A 3 -6.12 -12.32 -5.09
N LEU A 4 -5.29 -12.29 -4.06
CA LEU A 4 -5.61 -11.61 -2.80
C LEU A 4 -5.61 -10.10 -3.06
N VAL A 5 -6.76 -9.47 -2.88
CA VAL A 5 -6.96 -8.02 -3.00
C VAL A 5 -7.75 -7.52 -1.78
N ARG A 6 -7.42 -6.34 -1.29
CA ARG A 6 -8.17 -5.59 -0.27
C ARG A 6 -8.73 -4.31 -0.89
N SER A 7 -9.54 -3.55 -0.17
CA SER A 7 -10.10 -2.29 -0.67
C SER A 7 -9.73 -1.14 0.23
N LEU A 8 -9.64 0.06 -0.34
CA LEU A 8 -9.48 1.30 0.41
C LEU A 8 -10.75 1.60 1.23
N SER A 9 -10.55 1.98 2.49
CA SER A 9 -11.58 2.62 3.31
C SER A 9 -11.99 3.98 2.69
N PRO A 10 -13.07 4.63 3.15
CA PRO A 10 -13.38 6.00 2.72
C PRO A 10 -12.19 6.96 2.88
N GLU A 11 -11.49 6.91 4.02
CA GLU A 11 -10.29 7.70 4.28
C GLU A 11 -9.12 7.28 3.38
N GLY A 12 -8.98 5.96 3.15
CA GLY A 12 -8.01 5.40 2.23
C GLY A 12 -8.23 5.91 0.80
N ARG A 13 -9.48 6.05 0.34
CA ARG A 13 -9.80 6.60 -0.99
C ARG A 13 -9.41 8.07 -1.11
N VAL A 14 -9.55 8.86 -0.05
CA VAL A 14 -9.07 10.24 -0.04
C VAL A 14 -7.54 10.30 -0.19
N ARG A 15 -6.81 9.37 0.44
CA ARG A 15 -5.33 9.35 0.42
C ARG A 15 -4.73 8.69 -0.82
N PHE A 16 -5.26 7.55 -1.26
CA PHE A 16 -4.69 6.67 -2.28
C PHE A 16 -5.63 6.42 -3.47
N GLY A 17 -6.81 7.03 -3.52
CA GLY A 17 -7.79 6.79 -4.59
C GLY A 17 -7.30 7.19 -5.98
N HIS A 18 -6.36 8.13 -6.07
CA HIS A 18 -5.71 8.50 -7.32
C HIS A 18 -4.75 7.40 -7.83
N ILE A 19 -4.11 6.64 -6.93
CA ILE A 19 -3.27 5.46 -7.23
C ILE A 19 -4.15 4.23 -7.52
N PHE A 20 -5.14 3.97 -6.67
CA PHE A 20 -6.06 2.83 -6.78
C PHE A 20 -7.47 3.31 -7.15
N LYS A 21 -7.66 3.73 -8.41
CA LYS A 21 -8.93 4.30 -8.92
C LYS A 21 -10.13 3.38 -8.71
N ALA A 22 -9.93 2.07 -8.85
CA ALA A 22 -10.96 1.06 -8.61
C ALA A 22 -11.20 0.77 -7.11
N GLY A 23 -10.40 1.35 -6.22
CA GLY A 23 -10.44 1.13 -4.78
C GLY A 23 -9.72 -0.14 -4.30
N TYR A 24 -9.33 -1.05 -5.19
CA TYR A 24 -8.68 -2.32 -4.82
C TYR A 24 -7.16 -2.20 -4.74
N ILE A 25 -6.58 -2.92 -3.77
CA ILE A 25 -5.15 -2.94 -3.46
C ILE A 25 -4.67 -4.41 -3.42
N PRO A 26 -3.69 -4.81 -4.25
CA PRO A 26 -3.14 -6.17 -4.18
C PRO A 26 -2.28 -6.30 -2.92
N VAL A 27 -2.64 -7.20 -2.00
CA VAL A 27 -1.86 -7.43 -0.78
C VAL A 27 -1.02 -8.70 -0.88
N LYS A 28 0.18 -8.70 -0.29
CA LYS A 28 1.02 -9.91 -0.17
C LYS A 28 0.38 -10.98 0.72
N GLN A 29 -0.40 -10.55 1.72
CA GLN A 29 -1.03 -11.46 2.69
C GLN A 29 -2.35 -10.90 3.22
N ILE A 30 -3.19 -11.80 3.74
CA ILE A 30 -4.55 -11.48 4.20
C ILE A 30 -4.53 -10.66 5.49
N THR A 31 -3.60 -10.94 6.40
CA THR A 31 -3.56 -10.34 7.74
C THR A 31 -2.58 -9.17 7.78
N PRO A 32 -2.94 -8.02 8.40
CA PRO A 32 -1.97 -6.96 8.64
C PRO A 32 -0.88 -7.42 9.61
N ILE A 33 0.29 -6.79 9.55
CA ILE A 33 1.39 -7.01 10.49
C ILE A 33 1.71 -5.74 11.25
N TRP A 34 2.33 -5.91 12.41
CA TRP A 34 2.93 -4.80 13.15
C TRP A 34 4.21 -4.36 12.45
N ALA A 35 4.34 -3.06 12.21
CA ALA A 35 5.53 -2.45 11.63
C ALA A 35 5.81 -1.10 12.28
N ASN A 36 7.09 -0.80 12.50
CA ASN A 36 7.52 0.54 12.86
C ASN A 36 7.65 1.39 11.59
N LEU A 37 6.80 2.39 11.44
CA LEU A 37 6.88 3.33 10.34
C LEU A 37 7.70 4.54 10.79
N GLN A 38 8.92 4.67 10.26
CA GLN A 38 9.76 5.84 10.53
C GLN A 38 9.00 7.13 10.17
N GLY A 39 9.04 8.11 11.07
CA GLY A 39 8.32 9.38 10.93
C GLY A 39 6.90 9.42 11.55
N HIS A 40 6.43 8.33 12.17
CA HIS A 40 5.22 8.39 13.00
C HIS A 40 5.55 9.04 14.37
N PRO A 41 4.77 10.03 14.83
CA PRO A 41 5.11 10.89 15.97
C PRO A 41 5.44 10.15 17.28
N ASP A 42 4.89 8.96 17.48
CA ASP A 42 5.03 8.22 18.74
C ASP A 42 6.04 7.06 18.69
N GLY A 43 6.66 6.79 17.54
CA GLY A 43 7.55 5.62 17.34
C GLY A 43 6.88 4.26 17.58
N ALA A 44 5.57 4.23 17.82
CA ALA A 44 4.78 3.05 18.12
C ALA A 44 4.60 2.19 16.88
N GLU A 45 4.62 0.87 17.08
CA GLU A 45 4.26 -0.08 16.03
C GLU A 45 2.82 0.17 15.57
N GLN A 46 2.62 0.08 14.25
CA GLN A 46 1.33 0.27 13.61
C GLN A 46 0.97 -1.00 12.85
N LEU A 47 -0.32 -1.34 12.83
CA LEU A 47 -0.81 -2.36 11.92
C LEU A 47 -0.77 -1.85 10.48
N VAL A 48 -0.12 -2.59 9.59
CA VAL A 48 0.02 -2.29 8.17
C VAL A 48 -0.35 -3.48 7.31
N PHE A 49 -0.90 -3.20 6.13
CA PHE A 49 -0.94 -4.15 5.03
C PHE A 49 0.28 -3.96 4.14
N LEU A 50 0.88 -5.07 3.73
CA LEU A 50 1.94 -5.07 2.73
C LEU A 50 1.29 -5.15 1.35
N VAL A 51 1.34 -4.05 0.62
CA VAL A 51 0.89 -4.00 -0.77
C VAL A 51 1.95 -4.64 -1.64
N ASP A 52 1.54 -5.56 -2.49
CA ASP A 52 2.43 -6.28 -3.38
C ASP A 52 2.90 -5.35 -4.52
N TRP A 53 4.11 -4.80 -4.33
CA TRP A 53 4.74 -3.85 -5.24
C TRP A 53 4.89 -4.43 -6.65
N THR A 54 5.23 -5.72 -6.72
CA THR A 54 5.45 -6.45 -7.97
C THR A 54 4.18 -6.64 -8.80
N ARG A 55 3.01 -6.45 -8.18
CA ARG A 55 1.69 -6.55 -8.81
C ARG A 55 1.10 -5.20 -9.19
N LEU A 56 1.78 -4.10 -8.88
CA LEU A 56 1.39 -2.78 -9.34
C LEU A 56 1.78 -2.59 -10.82
N SER A 57 0.98 -1.81 -11.55
CA SER A 57 1.40 -1.33 -12.87
C SER A 57 2.49 -0.26 -12.73
N THR A 58 3.25 0.00 -13.79
CA THR A 58 4.24 1.08 -13.82
C THR A 58 3.62 2.44 -13.47
N GLU A 59 2.40 2.73 -13.96
CA GLU A 59 1.68 3.97 -13.59
C GLU A 59 1.41 4.04 -12.09
N GLN A 60 0.95 2.95 -11.47
CA GLN A 60 0.69 2.90 -10.03
C GLN A 60 1.98 3.03 -9.21
N GLN A 61 3.06 2.39 -9.65
CA GLN A 61 4.37 2.51 -9.02
C GLN A 61 4.86 3.96 -9.04
N THR A 62 4.80 4.63 -10.20
CA THR A 62 5.16 6.05 -10.31
C THR A 62 4.34 6.92 -9.36
N LEU A 63 3.01 6.75 -9.34
CA LEU A 63 2.14 7.55 -8.45
C LEU A 63 2.44 7.31 -6.95
N VAL A 64 2.81 6.09 -6.55
CA VAL A 64 3.25 5.81 -5.19
C VAL A 64 4.55 6.53 -4.87
N LEU A 65 5.53 6.48 -5.78
CA LEU A 65 6.82 7.15 -5.60
C LEU A 65 6.64 8.68 -5.52
N ASP A 66 5.80 9.26 -6.37
CA ASP A 66 5.48 10.69 -6.35
C ASP A 66 4.83 11.07 -5.02
N TYR A 67 3.81 10.32 -4.59
CA TYR A 67 3.14 10.53 -3.30
C TYR A 67 4.11 10.50 -2.11
N LEU A 68 5.02 9.52 -2.09
CA LEU A 68 6.00 9.38 -1.02
C LEU A 68 7.06 10.48 -1.07
N SER A 69 7.50 10.89 -2.26
CA SER A 69 8.47 11.96 -2.43
C SER A 69 7.93 13.32 -1.97
N GLU A 70 6.63 13.57 -2.18
CA GLU A 70 5.95 14.76 -1.63
C GLU A 70 5.83 14.72 -0.09
N LYS A 71 5.72 13.53 0.50
CA LYS A 71 5.53 13.35 1.94
C LYS A 71 6.83 13.30 2.72
N PHE A 72 7.90 12.79 2.12
CA PHE A 72 9.19 12.58 2.74
C PHE A 72 10.26 13.35 1.95
N ILE A 73 10.45 14.61 2.31
CA ILE A 73 11.35 15.57 1.62
C ILE A 73 12.79 15.03 1.48
N ASP A 74 13.23 14.22 2.44
CA ASP A 74 14.60 13.72 2.50
C ASP A 74 14.83 12.39 1.77
N ALA A 75 13.78 11.74 1.27
CA ALA A 75 13.88 10.44 0.62
C ALA A 75 13.94 10.61 -0.90
N ARG A 76 15.05 10.22 -1.53
CA ARG A 76 15.17 10.30 -2.99
C ARG A 76 14.26 9.24 -3.64
N PRO A 77 13.46 9.59 -4.67
CA PRO A 77 12.54 8.65 -5.30
C PRO A 77 13.21 7.35 -5.78
N SER A 78 14.44 7.44 -6.28
CA SER A 78 15.22 6.29 -6.75
C SER A 78 15.66 5.34 -5.61
N GLU A 79 15.90 5.86 -4.42
CA GLU A 79 16.26 5.07 -3.25
C GLU A 79 15.03 4.33 -2.70
N ILE A 80 13.88 5.01 -2.64
CA ILE A 80 12.59 4.41 -2.29
C ILE A 80 12.24 3.31 -3.29
N HIS A 81 12.37 3.59 -4.59
CA HIS A 81 12.07 2.61 -5.63
C HIS A 81 12.96 1.38 -5.50
N ARG A 82 14.28 1.55 -5.37
CA ARG A 82 15.21 0.43 -5.18
C ARG A 82 14.86 -0.40 -3.94
N GLN A 83 14.44 0.24 -2.85
CA GLN A 83 14.03 -0.45 -1.63
C GLN A 83 12.76 -1.30 -1.87
N PHE A 84 11.75 -0.74 -2.52
CA PHE A 84 10.51 -1.49 -2.81
C PHE A 84 10.71 -2.60 -3.84
N GLU A 85 11.63 -2.46 -4.80
CA GLU A 85 12.04 -3.57 -5.66
C GLU A 85 12.70 -4.69 -4.85
N ALA A 86 13.58 -4.35 -3.89
CA ALA A 86 14.24 -5.34 -3.04
C ALA A 86 13.27 -6.07 -2.10
N ASP A 87 12.36 -5.33 -1.45
CA ASP A 87 11.38 -5.89 -0.51
C ASP A 87 10.19 -6.56 -1.24
N GLY A 88 9.93 -6.11 -2.47
CA GLY A 88 8.79 -6.46 -3.29
C GLY A 88 7.45 -5.99 -2.72
N TYR A 89 7.42 -5.09 -1.74
CA TYR A 89 6.20 -4.51 -1.19
C TYR A 89 6.40 -3.08 -0.71
N PHE A 90 5.28 -2.39 -0.46
CA PHE A 90 5.27 -1.16 0.34
C PHE A 90 4.13 -1.19 1.37
N PRO A 91 4.31 -0.59 2.55
CA PRO A 91 3.32 -0.64 3.61
C PRO A 91 2.22 0.43 3.44
N ILE A 92 0.97 0.05 3.69
CA ILE A 92 -0.18 0.96 3.86
C ILE A 92 -0.79 0.71 5.24
N GLN A 93 -1.05 1.78 6.01
CA GLN A 93 -1.65 1.64 7.35
C GLN A 93 -3.01 0.94 7.28
N HIS A 94 -3.25 0.00 8.20
CA HIS A 94 -4.48 -0.79 8.26
C HIS A 94 -5.73 0.09 8.27
N LYS A 95 -5.72 1.24 8.96
CA LYS A 95 -6.87 2.15 9.03
C LYS A 95 -7.34 2.69 7.66
N TRP A 96 -6.51 2.63 6.62
CA TRP A 96 -6.85 3.06 5.26
C TRP A 96 -7.36 1.92 4.39
N VAL A 97 -7.41 0.70 4.92
CA VAL A 97 -7.77 -0.50 4.22
C VAL A 97 -8.93 -1.16 4.96
N ILE A 98 -9.98 -1.50 4.23
CA ILE A 98 -11.06 -2.32 4.75
C ILE A 98 -10.89 -3.75 4.27
N GLU A 99 -11.34 -4.69 5.11
CA GLU A 99 -11.60 -6.04 4.66
C GLU A 99 -12.67 -6.00 3.58
N SER A 100 -12.23 -6.20 2.34
CA SER A 100 -13.13 -6.56 1.26
C SER A 100 -12.68 -7.93 0.80
N TYR A 101 -13.63 -8.85 0.76
CA TYR A 101 -13.47 -10.10 0.05
C TYR A 101 -13.78 -9.80 -1.42
N ASP A 102 -12.92 -10.24 -2.33
CA ASP A 102 -13.32 -10.33 -3.73
C ASP A 102 -14.39 -11.43 -3.82
N LEU A 103 -15.65 -11.01 -3.91
CA LEU A 103 -16.81 -11.91 -4.04
C LEU A 103 -16.94 -12.52 -5.43
N ARG A 104 -15.99 -12.35 -6.35
CA ARG A 104 -16.08 -12.88 -7.73
C ARG A 104 -15.75 -14.37 -7.89
N HIS A 105 -15.98 -15.18 -6.85
CA HIS A 105 -16.05 -16.64 -6.97
C HIS A 105 -17.30 -17.23 -6.28
N PHE A 106 -18.37 -16.45 -6.11
CA PHE A 106 -19.71 -17.03 -6.07
C PHE A 106 -20.26 -16.98 -7.49
N ILE A 107 -20.29 -18.17 -8.09
CA ILE A 107 -20.92 -18.53 -9.35
C ILE A 107 -22.42 -18.19 -9.25
#